data_AF-A0A9Q9FCE7-F1
#
_entry.id   AF-A0A9Q9FCE7-F1
#
_cell.length_a   1.000
_cell.length_b   1.000
_cell.length_c   1.000
_cell.angle_alpha   90.00
_cell.angle_beta   90.00
_cell.angle_gamma   90.00
#
_symmetry.space_group_name_H-M   'P 1'
#
loop_
_entity.id
_entity.type
_entity.pdbx_description
1 polymer ?
#
loop_
_entity_poly.entity_id
_entity_poly.type
_entity_poly.pdbx_seq_one_letter_code
_entity_poly.pdbx_strand_id
1 'polypeptide(L)'
;MSTSSQGDIPQEYISNENPFAYMKEYSGSQSLDPEVKLRLNALQQMQPKFIPLGINSRILKAEQTIKIKAIVECQIEKLLDEGMKLIDSNVPEREEALRRNADDPRVLDILISIGRLRLLSNQERLREKVYCALKSMVPQDMTNSIDYSSSISEDYLSDAMEYEELEEKSNRAETPMSAGD
;
A
#
# COMPACT_ATOMS: atom_id res chain seq x y z
N MET A 1 -14.61 3.05 49.57
CA MET A 1 -15.85 2.53 48.97
C MET A 1 -16.09 3.30 47.69
N SER A 2 -15.86 2.69 46.54
CA SER A 2 -16.09 3.30 45.23
C SER A 2 -17.04 2.38 44.47
N THR A 3 -18.18 2.93 44.11
CA THR A 3 -19.31 2.24 43.48
C THR A 3 -18.98 1.91 42.02
N SER A 4 -19.07 0.64 41.66
CA SER A 4 -18.89 0.13 40.29
C SER A 4 -20.06 0.54 39.41
N SER A 5 -19.78 1.30 38.35
CA SER A 5 -20.65 1.51 37.20
C SER A 5 -20.83 0.19 36.44
N GLN A 6 -22.08 -0.24 36.25
CA GLN A 6 -22.46 -1.35 35.39
C GLN A 6 -22.11 -1.01 33.93
N GLY A 7 -21.07 -1.65 33.38
CA GLY A 7 -20.78 -1.55 31.94
C GLY A 7 -19.32 -1.80 31.57
N ASP A 8 -18.39 -1.57 32.51
CA ASP A 8 -16.98 -1.82 32.25
C ASP A 8 -16.66 -3.30 32.47
N ILE A 9 -16.22 -3.97 31.40
CA ILE A 9 -15.56 -5.26 31.51
C ILE A 9 -14.38 -5.04 32.47
N PRO A 10 -14.28 -5.77 33.58
CA PRO A 10 -13.19 -5.58 34.53
C PRO A 10 -11.85 -5.70 33.80
N GLN A 11 -10.96 -4.71 33.99
CA GLN A 11 -9.66 -4.66 33.30
C GLN A 11 -8.85 -5.95 33.53
N GLU A 12 -9.16 -6.72 34.58
CA GLU A 12 -8.55 -8.01 34.84
C GLU A 12 -8.82 -9.05 33.75
N TYR A 13 -9.94 -8.96 33.02
CA TYR A 13 -10.22 -9.82 31.85
C TYR A 13 -9.45 -9.42 30.59
N ILE A 14 -8.92 -8.19 30.57
CA ILE A 14 -8.10 -7.65 29.47
C ILE A 14 -6.61 -7.87 29.78
N SER A 15 -6.25 -7.92 31.06
CA SER A 15 -4.91 -8.31 31.53
C SER A 15 -4.75 -9.83 31.59
N ASN A 16 -3.53 -10.35 31.47
CA ASN A 16 -3.21 -11.76 31.72
C ASN A 16 -3.29 -12.14 33.22
N GLU A 17 -4.18 -11.53 34.00
CA GLU A 17 -4.41 -11.92 35.40
C GLU A 17 -5.34 -13.14 35.47
N ASN A 18 -5.30 -13.89 36.57
CA ASN A 18 -6.08 -15.11 36.71
C ASN A 18 -7.58 -14.75 36.82
N PRO A 19 -8.42 -15.05 35.81
CA PRO A 19 -9.84 -14.67 35.82
C PRO A 19 -10.64 -15.41 36.90
N PHE A 20 -10.07 -16.45 37.51
CA PHE A 20 -10.70 -17.23 38.58
C PHE A 20 -10.38 -16.73 40.00
N ALA A 21 -9.53 -15.69 40.14
CA ALA A 21 -9.10 -15.18 41.45
C ALA A 21 -10.24 -14.68 42.35
N TYR A 22 -11.40 -14.36 41.76
CA TYR A 22 -12.57 -13.84 42.46
C TYR A 22 -13.68 -14.87 42.70
N MET A 23 -13.48 -16.14 42.31
CA MET A 23 -14.47 -17.18 42.58
C MET A 23 -14.57 -17.46 44.08
N LYS A 24 -15.79 -17.60 44.61
CA LYS A 24 -16.06 -17.86 46.04
C LYS A 24 -15.37 -19.11 46.60
N GLU A 25 -14.99 -20.04 45.73
CA GLU A 25 -14.33 -21.31 46.07
C GLU A 25 -12.81 -21.29 45.81
N TYR A 26 -12.26 -20.17 45.32
CA TYR A 26 -10.83 -20.04 44.99
C TYR A 26 -9.93 -20.22 46.22
N SER A 27 -10.42 -19.88 47.41
CA SER A 27 -9.70 -20.07 48.68
C SER A 27 -9.59 -21.53 49.13
N GLY A 28 -10.38 -22.45 48.55
CA GLY A 28 -10.43 -23.87 48.89
C GLY A 28 -9.88 -24.81 47.82
N SER A 29 -9.46 -24.29 46.66
CA SER A 29 -8.98 -25.08 45.52
C SER A 29 -7.50 -25.48 45.66
N GLN A 30 -7.13 -26.65 45.11
CA GLN A 30 -5.74 -27.16 45.02
C GLN A 30 -4.75 -26.20 44.32
N SER A 31 -5.25 -25.15 43.67
CA SER A 31 -4.46 -24.08 43.04
C SER A 31 -3.72 -23.17 44.03
N LEU A 32 -4.04 -23.24 45.33
CA LEU A 32 -3.32 -22.54 46.41
C LEU A 32 -2.16 -23.33 47.00
N ASP A 33 -1.97 -24.58 46.59
CA ASP A 33 -0.77 -25.35 46.95
C ASP A 33 0.48 -24.58 46.48
N PRO A 34 1.45 -24.29 47.36
CA PRO A 34 2.64 -23.52 47.02
C PRO A 34 3.40 -24.07 45.81
N GLU A 35 3.41 -25.39 45.58
CA GLU A 35 4.10 -25.98 44.42
C GLU A 35 3.33 -25.72 43.12
N VAL A 36 2.01 -25.87 43.15
CA VAL A 36 1.12 -25.61 42.01
C VAL A 36 1.11 -24.12 41.66
N LYS A 37 1.11 -23.25 42.67
CA LYS A 37 1.21 -21.79 42.52
C LYS A 37 2.53 -21.37 41.89
N LEU A 38 3.65 -21.99 42.29
CA LEU A 38 4.96 -21.71 41.70
C LEU A 38 4.99 -22.08 40.21
N ARG A 39 4.44 -23.25 39.86
CA ARG A 39 4.34 -23.71 38.46
C ARG A 39 3.41 -22.83 37.63
N LEU A 40 2.27 -22.42 38.17
CA LEU A 40 1.34 -21.50 37.51
C LEU A 40 1.97 -20.14 37.25
N ASN A 41 2.68 -19.58 38.23
CA ASN A 41 3.36 -18.29 38.08
C ASN A 41 4.48 -18.37 37.03
N ALA A 42 5.25 -19.47 37.01
CA ALA A 42 6.24 -19.71 35.97
C ALA A 42 5.60 -19.80 34.56
N LEU A 43 4.49 -20.54 34.41
CA LEU A 43 3.75 -20.63 33.16
C LEU A 43 3.20 -19.27 32.71
N GLN A 44 2.68 -18.48 33.63
CA GLN A 44 2.12 -17.15 33.36
C GLN A 44 3.21 -16.14 32.96
N GLN A 45 4.42 -16.25 33.52
CA GLN A 45 5.58 -15.47 33.08
C GLN A 45 6.09 -15.88 31.69
N MET A 46 5.94 -17.16 31.33
CA MET A 46 6.27 -17.65 29.98
C MET A 46 5.22 -17.28 28.93
N GLN A 47 4.00 -16.94 29.35
CA GLN A 47 2.97 -16.49 28.42
C GLN A 47 3.26 -15.06 27.94
N PRO A 48 3.20 -14.80 26.63
CA PRO A 48 3.35 -13.46 26.12
C PRO A 48 2.24 -12.57 26.68
N LYS A 49 2.62 -11.41 27.23
CA LYS A 49 1.69 -10.40 27.77
C LYS A 49 0.70 -9.87 26.72
N PHE A 50 1.07 -10.01 25.45
CA PHE A 50 0.30 -9.59 24.30
C PHE A 50 0.60 -10.55 23.16
N ILE A 51 -0.42 -11.11 22.52
CA ILE A 51 -0.28 -11.85 21.28
C ILE A 51 -0.52 -10.84 20.15
N PRO A 52 0.52 -10.33 19.48
CA PRO A 52 0.32 -9.48 18.32
C PRO A 52 -0.34 -10.31 17.22
N LEU A 53 -1.65 -10.11 17.04
CA LEU A 53 -2.37 -10.53 15.85
C LEU A 53 -1.94 -9.62 14.70
N GLY A 54 -0.80 -9.96 14.08
CA GLY A 54 -0.30 -9.26 12.90
C GLY A 54 -0.92 -9.83 11.62
N ILE A 55 -1.27 -8.95 10.68
CA ILE A 55 -1.63 -9.38 9.32
C ILE A 55 -0.33 -9.79 8.62
N ASN A 56 -0.27 -11.04 8.14
CA ASN A 56 0.87 -11.51 7.38
C ASN A 56 0.86 -10.87 5.98
N SER A 57 1.73 -9.88 5.78
CA SER A 57 1.84 -9.12 4.53
C SER A 57 2.22 -9.98 3.32
N ARG A 58 2.95 -11.09 3.53
CA ARG A 58 3.31 -12.02 2.43
C ARG A 58 2.08 -12.78 1.94
N ILE A 59 1.27 -13.27 2.88
CA ILE A 59 0.01 -13.96 2.56
C ILE A 59 -0.93 -13.00 1.85
N LEU A 60 -1.08 -11.78 2.38
CA LEU A 60 -1.94 -10.76 1.77
C LEU A 60 -1.52 -10.43 0.33
N LYS A 61 -0.22 -10.27 0.07
CA LYS A 61 0.30 -10.05 -1.28
C LYS A 61 0.04 -11.24 -2.21
N ALA A 62 0.22 -12.47 -1.73
CA ALA A 62 -0.04 -13.67 -2.52
C ALA A 62 -1.53 -13.78 -2.88
N GLU A 63 -2.43 -13.56 -1.92
CA GLU A 63 -3.88 -13.55 -2.16
C GLU A 63 -4.28 -12.46 -3.15
N GLN A 64 -3.71 -11.26 -3.02
CA GLN A 64 -3.96 -10.17 -3.94
C GLN A 64 -3.59 -10.55 -5.37
N THR A 65 -2.40 -11.12 -5.59
CA THR A 65 -1.96 -11.58 -6.92
C THR A 65 -2.91 -12.64 -7.50
N ILE A 66 -3.35 -13.60 -6.68
CA ILE A 66 -4.30 -14.64 -7.10
C ILE A 66 -5.63 -14.00 -7.52
N LYS A 67 -6.17 -13.08 -6.72
CA LYS A 67 -7.42 -12.39 -7.02
C LYS A 67 -7.32 -11.55 -8.29
N ILE A 68 -6.23 -10.81 -8.47
CA ILE A 68 -5.99 -10.03 -9.70
C ILE A 68 -5.99 -10.95 -10.92
N LYS A 69 -5.29 -12.08 -10.85
CA LYS A 69 -5.25 -13.05 -11.95
C LYS A 69 -6.65 -13.59 -12.28
N ALA A 70 -7.43 -13.97 -11.27
CA ALA A 70 -8.79 -14.45 -11.46
C ALA A 70 -9.71 -13.39 -12.08
N ILE A 71 -9.58 -12.12 -11.68
CA ILE A 71 -10.33 -11.00 -12.27
C ILE A 71 -9.97 -10.81 -13.74
N VAL A 72 -8.68 -10.88 -14.07
CA VAL A 72 -8.20 -10.77 -15.46
C VAL A 72 -8.76 -11.89 -16.32
N GLU A 73 -8.69 -13.14 -15.85
CA GLU A 73 -9.25 -14.31 -16.56
C GLU A 73 -10.78 -14.17 -16.75
N CYS A 74 -11.51 -13.77 -15.70
CA CYS A 74 -12.95 -13.53 -15.79
C CYS A 74 -13.29 -12.42 -16.80
N GLN A 75 -12.50 -11.35 -16.85
CA GLN A 75 -12.72 -10.27 -17.80
C GLN A 75 -12.42 -10.70 -19.24
N ILE A 76 -11.41 -11.54 -19.47
CA ILE A 76 -11.13 -12.12 -20.79
C ILE A 76 -12.32 -12.98 -21.25
N GLU A 77 -12.86 -13.83 -20.38
CA GLU A 77 -14.04 -14.64 -20.72
C GLU A 77 -15.25 -13.78 -21.08
N LYS A 78 -15.52 -12.71 -20.33
CA LYS A 78 -16.61 -11.77 -20.66
C LYS A 78 -16.42 -11.11 -22.01
N LEU A 79 -15.20 -10.68 -22.33
CA LEU A 79 -14.86 -10.06 -23.61
C LEU A 79 -14.99 -11.06 -24.76
N LEU A 80 -14.59 -12.31 -24.55
CA LEU A 80 -14.81 -13.39 -25.52
C LEU A 80 -16.30 -13.60 -25.78
N ASP A 81 -17.12 -13.69 -24.73
CA ASP A 81 -18.56 -13.87 -24.87
C ASP A 81 -19.25 -12.67 -25.55
N GLU A 82 -18.81 -11.45 -25.25
CA GLU A 82 -19.27 -10.24 -25.93
C GLU A 82 -18.90 -10.27 -27.42
N GLY A 83 -17.66 -10.63 -27.73
CA GLY A 83 -17.21 -10.77 -29.12
C GLY A 83 -18.00 -11.84 -29.87
N MET A 84 -18.24 -13.00 -29.26
CA MET A 84 -18.98 -14.10 -29.88
C MET A 84 -20.43 -13.73 -30.18
N LYS A 85 -21.06 -12.91 -29.31
CA LYS A 85 -22.38 -12.32 -29.57
C LYS A 85 -22.38 -11.35 -30.74
N LEU A 86 -21.30 -10.60 -30.96
CA LEU A 86 -21.23 -9.67 -32.10
C LEU A 86 -21.13 -10.38 -33.45
N ILE A 87 -20.52 -11.57 -33.48
CA ILE A 87 -20.36 -12.37 -34.70
C ILE A 87 -21.43 -13.47 -34.84
N ASP A 88 -22.45 -13.48 -33.96
CA ASP A 88 -23.54 -14.47 -33.90
C ASP A 88 -23.06 -15.93 -34.01
N SER A 89 -21.96 -16.25 -33.31
CA SER A 89 -21.31 -17.56 -33.40
C SER A 89 -21.09 -18.17 -32.01
N ASN A 90 -21.23 -19.49 -31.89
CA ASN A 90 -21.05 -20.25 -30.65
C ASN A 90 -19.98 -21.35 -30.77
N VAL A 91 -18.95 -21.10 -31.57
CA VAL A 91 -17.84 -22.04 -31.80
C VAL A 91 -16.94 -22.10 -30.55
N PRO A 92 -16.42 -23.29 -30.16
CA PRO A 92 -15.55 -23.45 -28.99
C PRO A 92 -14.23 -22.66 -29.11
N GLU A 93 -13.69 -22.52 -30.32
CA GLU A 93 -12.47 -21.74 -30.63
C GLU A 93 -12.77 -20.24 -30.73
N ARG A 94 -13.28 -19.66 -29.63
CA ARG A 94 -13.82 -18.29 -29.58
C ARG A 94 -12.82 -17.24 -30.10
N GLU A 95 -11.56 -17.30 -29.66
CA GLU A 95 -10.57 -16.30 -30.06
C GLU A 95 -10.18 -16.36 -31.55
N GLU A 96 -10.09 -17.56 -32.13
CA GLU A 96 -9.80 -17.72 -33.56
C GLU A 96 -10.97 -17.25 -34.42
N ALA A 97 -12.20 -17.54 -33.98
CA ALA A 97 -13.41 -17.04 -34.62
C ALA A 97 -13.44 -15.51 -34.64
N LEU A 98 -13.06 -14.85 -33.53
CA LEU A 98 -12.95 -13.39 -33.48
C LEU A 98 -11.86 -12.85 -34.40
N ARG A 99 -10.68 -13.50 -34.45
CA ARG A 99 -9.59 -13.08 -35.36
C ARG A 99 -9.98 -13.13 -36.83
N ARG A 100 -10.79 -14.11 -37.24
CA ARG A 100 -11.30 -14.20 -38.62
C ARG A 100 -12.31 -13.10 -38.97
N ASN A 101 -12.89 -12.45 -37.96
CA ASN A 101 -13.85 -11.36 -38.10
C ASN A 101 -13.27 -10.02 -37.60
N ALA A 102 -11.94 -9.87 -37.61
CA ALA A 102 -11.24 -8.67 -37.15
C ALA A 102 -11.47 -7.44 -38.05
N ASP A 103 -12.16 -7.61 -39.18
CA ASP A 103 -12.59 -6.51 -40.05
C ASP A 103 -13.68 -5.65 -39.41
N ASP A 104 -14.48 -6.19 -38.47
CA ASP A 104 -15.38 -5.36 -37.64
C ASP A 104 -14.55 -4.62 -36.58
N PRO A 105 -14.55 -3.28 -36.56
CA PRO A 105 -13.78 -2.49 -35.61
C PRO A 105 -14.13 -2.82 -34.15
N ARG A 106 -15.38 -3.21 -33.86
CA ARG A 106 -15.80 -3.58 -32.50
C ARG A 106 -15.16 -4.89 -32.06
N VAL A 107 -15.04 -5.86 -32.97
CA VAL A 107 -14.36 -7.14 -32.71
C VAL A 107 -12.86 -6.91 -32.54
N LEU A 108 -12.27 -6.02 -33.34
CA LEU A 108 -10.87 -5.62 -33.20
C LEU A 108 -10.59 -4.98 -31.83
N ASP A 109 -11.45 -4.07 -31.36
CA ASP A 109 -11.32 -3.44 -30.04
C ASP A 109 -11.37 -4.46 -28.89
N ILE A 110 -12.24 -5.47 -29.01
CA ILE A 110 -12.32 -6.59 -28.06
C ILE A 110 -11.02 -7.40 -28.08
N LEU A 111 -10.50 -7.75 -29.26
CA LEU A 111 -9.24 -8.49 -29.40
C LEU A 111 -8.05 -7.71 -28.83
N ILE A 112 -8.00 -6.39 -29.06
CA ILE A 112 -6.98 -5.50 -28.47
C ILE A 112 -7.10 -5.51 -26.95
N SER A 113 -8.32 -5.43 -26.40
CA SER A 113 -8.58 -5.44 -24.97
C SER A 113 -8.14 -6.75 -24.31
N ILE A 114 -8.44 -7.90 -24.93
CA ILE A 114 -7.95 -9.22 -24.50
C ILE A 114 -6.42 -9.27 -24.56
N GLY A 115 -5.82 -8.76 -25.64
CA GLY A 115 -4.36 -8.69 -25.80
C GLY A 115 -3.69 -7.87 -24.70
N ARG A 116 -4.25 -6.71 -24.36
CA ARG A 116 -3.78 -5.86 -23.25
C ARG A 116 -3.79 -6.60 -21.91
N LEU A 117 -4.90 -7.29 -21.62
CA LEU A 117 -5.05 -8.07 -20.38
C LEU A 117 -4.03 -9.21 -20.29
N ARG A 118 -3.78 -9.94 -21.38
CA ARG A 118 -2.78 -11.03 -21.42
C ARG A 118 -1.34 -10.53 -21.30
N LEU A 119 -1.06 -9.33 -21.80
CA LEU A 119 0.27 -8.72 -21.75
C LEU A 119 0.58 -8.04 -20.41
N LEU A 120 -0.38 -7.94 -19.50
CA LEU A 120 -0.23 -7.23 -18.23
C LEU A 120 1.02 -7.67 -17.45
N SER A 121 1.19 -8.98 -17.23
CA SER A 121 2.33 -9.53 -16.47
C SER A 121 3.67 -9.28 -17.17
N ASN A 122 3.70 -9.34 -18.49
CA ASN A 122 4.89 -9.03 -19.28
C ASN A 122 5.25 -7.55 -19.16
N GLN A 123 4.27 -6.66 -19.19
CA GLN A 123 4.47 -5.22 -19.02
C GLN A 123 4.95 -4.90 -17.60
N GLU A 124 4.37 -5.50 -16.56
CA GLU A 124 4.83 -5.32 -15.18
C GLU A 124 6.30 -5.72 -15.03
N ARG A 125 6.68 -6.88 -15.54
CA ARG A 125 8.08 -7.35 -15.50
C ARG A 125 9.02 -6.41 -16.26
N LEU A 126 8.60 -5.89 -17.42
CA LEU A 126 9.41 -4.96 -18.19
C LEU A 126 9.57 -3.63 -17.43
N ARG A 127 8.48 -3.10 -16.87
CA ARG A 127 8.49 -1.88 -16.06
C ARG A 127 9.40 -2.02 -14.85
N GLU A 128 9.35 -3.16 -14.15
CA GLU A 128 10.23 -3.43 -13.02
C GLU A 128 11.72 -3.43 -13.44
N LYS A 129 12.06 -4.10 -14.54
CA LYS A 129 13.43 -4.10 -15.06
C LYS A 129 13.92 -2.70 -15.43
N VAL A 130 13.09 -1.94 -16.14
CA VAL A 130 13.40 -0.56 -16.53
C VAL A 130 13.56 0.32 -15.29
N TYR A 131 12.66 0.20 -14.32
CA TYR A 131 12.73 0.92 -13.06
C TYR A 131 14.03 0.62 -12.31
N CYS A 132 14.41 -0.65 -12.17
CA CYS A 132 15.66 -1.04 -11.51
C CYS A 132 16.89 -0.47 -12.23
N ALA A 133 16.90 -0.52 -13.58
CA ALA A 133 17.98 0.05 -14.37
C ALA A 133 18.08 1.57 -14.18
N LEU A 134 16.97 2.29 -14.31
CA LEU A 134 16.92 3.74 -14.12
C LEU A 134 17.33 4.13 -12.70
N LYS A 135 16.83 3.43 -11.68
CA LYS A 135 17.18 3.66 -10.28
C LYS A 135 18.67 3.48 -10.03
N SER A 136 19.32 2.51 -10.69
CA SER A 136 20.76 2.31 -10.58
C SER A 136 21.61 3.38 -11.28
N MET A 137 21.02 4.13 -12.22
CA MET A 137 21.69 5.23 -12.93
C MET A 137 21.58 6.56 -12.19
N VAL A 138 20.65 6.70 -11.24
CA VAL A 138 20.56 7.90 -10.39
C VAL A 138 21.65 7.83 -9.32
N PRO A 139 22.59 8.80 -9.26
CA PRO A 139 23.64 8.82 -8.26
C PRO A 139 23.03 8.85 -6.85
N GLN A 140 23.44 7.91 -5.98
CA GLN A 140 22.96 7.85 -4.58
C GLN A 140 23.29 9.13 -3.80
N ASP A 141 24.34 9.84 -4.19
CA ASP A 141 24.72 11.12 -3.60
C ASP A 141 23.64 12.20 -3.81
N MET A 142 22.81 12.12 -4.86
CA MET A 142 21.73 13.07 -5.08
C MET A 142 20.50 12.81 -4.20
N THR A 143 20.30 11.56 -3.75
CA THR A 143 19.19 11.18 -2.85
C THR A 143 19.54 11.28 -1.37
N ASN A 144 20.84 11.21 -1.03
CA ASN A 144 21.32 11.22 0.36
C ASN A 144 21.99 12.54 0.78
N SER A 145 22.26 13.48 -0.14
CA SER A 145 22.91 14.77 0.17
C SER A 145 21.96 15.87 0.62
N ILE A 146 20.65 15.63 0.63
CA ILE A 146 19.72 16.59 1.23
C ILE A 146 19.80 16.44 2.74
N ASP A 147 20.69 17.22 3.34
CA ASP A 147 20.78 17.35 4.78
C ASP A 147 19.60 18.17 5.32
N TYR A 148 18.50 17.49 5.62
CA TYR A 148 17.33 18.09 6.29
C TYR A 148 17.61 18.51 7.74
N SER A 149 18.81 18.24 8.28
CA SER A 149 19.22 18.67 9.62
C SER A 149 20.04 19.96 9.61
N SER A 150 20.42 20.46 8.42
CA SER A 150 21.05 21.77 8.29
C SER A 150 20.08 22.86 8.77
N SER A 151 20.53 23.71 9.70
CA SER A 151 19.77 24.87 10.13
C SER A 151 19.63 25.82 8.94
N ILE A 152 18.41 26.21 8.59
CA ILE A 152 18.15 27.27 7.62
C ILE A 152 18.85 28.53 8.15
N SER A 153 19.99 28.89 7.56
CA SER A 153 20.64 30.17 7.84
C SER A 153 19.95 31.22 6.99
N GLU A 154 19.05 31.97 7.58
CA GLU A 154 18.42 33.12 6.92
C GLU A 154 19.43 34.28 6.90
N ASP A 155 20.12 34.47 5.77
CA ASP A 155 20.96 35.64 5.54
C ASP A 155 20.14 36.74 4.84
N TYR A 156 19.36 37.42 5.66
CA TYR A 156 18.49 38.51 5.23
C TYR A 156 19.21 39.64 4.47
N LEU A 157 20.51 39.83 4.70
CA LEU A 157 21.26 40.91 4.06
C LEU A 157 21.63 40.53 2.62
N SER A 158 22.17 39.33 2.43
CA SER A 158 22.50 38.83 1.09
C SER A 158 21.24 38.71 0.23
N ASP A 159 20.15 38.20 0.81
CA ASP A 159 18.86 38.08 0.11
C ASP A 159 18.32 39.46 -0.30
N ALA A 160 18.35 40.45 0.61
CA ALA A 160 17.89 41.81 0.32
C ALA A 160 18.71 42.49 -0.80
N MET A 161 20.02 42.29 -0.81
CA MET A 161 20.89 42.80 -1.88
C MET A 161 20.58 42.14 -3.22
N GLU A 162 20.32 40.84 -3.24
CA GLU A 162 19.95 40.11 -4.46
C GLU A 162 18.58 40.58 -5.00
N TYR A 163 17.60 40.81 -4.13
CA TYR A 163 16.31 41.39 -4.51
C TYR A 163 16.46 42.81 -5.09
N GLU A 164 17.28 43.67 -4.50
CA GLU A 164 17.55 45.02 -5.02
C GLU A 164 18.20 44.96 -6.41
N GLU A 165 19.17 44.06 -6.62
CA GLU A 165 19.82 43.89 -7.92
C GLU A 165 18.85 43.38 -9.00
N LEU A 166 17.93 42.49 -8.63
CA LEU A 166 16.88 41.99 -9.52
C LEU A 166 15.84 43.07 -9.84
N GLU A 167 15.46 43.89 -8.86
CA GLU A 167 14.56 45.02 -9.04
C GLU A 167 15.17 46.08 -9.95
N GLU A 168 16.45 46.42 -9.78
CA GLU A 168 17.18 47.30 -10.69
C GLU A 168 17.22 46.75 -12.12
N LYS A 169 17.49 45.45 -12.30
CA LYS A 169 17.50 44.80 -13.62
C LYS A 169 16.11 44.83 -14.27
N SER A 170 15.06 44.61 -13.50
CA SER A 170 13.67 44.71 -13.98
C SER A 170 13.34 46.14 -14.42
N ASN A 171 13.66 47.14 -13.60
CA ASN A 171 13.39 48.54 -13.90
C ASN A 171 14.17 49.03 -15.15
N ARG A 172 15.40 48.55 -15.34
CA ARG A 172 16.18 48.82 -16.58
C ARG A 172 15.58 48.15 -17.81
N ALA A 173 14.96 46.98 -17.68
CA ALA A 173 14.26 46.31 -18.77
C ALA A 173 12.95 47.00 -19.14
N GLU A 174 12.30 47.68 -18.19
CA GLU A 174 11.03 48.40 -18.38
C GLU A 174 11.19 49.85 -18.85
N THR A 175 12.41 50.37 -18.99
CA THR A 175 12.63 51.71 -19.56
C THR A 175 12.74 51.60 -21.09
N PRO A 176 11.68 51.90 -21.88
CA PRO A 176 11.79 51.88 -23.34
C PRO A 176 12.77 52.99 -23.77
N MET A 177 13.66 52.66 -24.70
CA MET A 177 14.42 53.66 -25.46
C MET A 177 13.42 54.62 -26.12
N SER A 178 13.19 55.76 -25.47
CA SER A 178 12.66 56.95 -26.12
C SER A 178 13.76 57.44 -27.06
N ALA A 179 13.70 56.96 -28.30
CA ALA A 179 14.40 57.60 -29.42
C ALA A 179 13.73 58.96 -29.65
N GLY A 180 14.38 60.01 -29.16
CA GLY A 180 14.16 61.38 -29.59
C GLY A 180 15.02 61.70 -30.81
N ASP A 181 14.36 62.27 -31.82
CA ASP A 181 14.82 63.04 -32.99
C ASP A 181 16.02 62.55 -33.82
#